data_AF-A0A0C4EJI5-F1
#
_entry.id   AF-A0A0C4EJI5-F1
#
_cell.length_a   1.000
_cell.length_b   1.000
_cell.length_c   1.000
_cell.angle_alpha   90.00
_cell.angle_beta   90.00
_cell.angle_gamma   90.00
#
_symmetry.space_group_name_H-M   'P 1'
#
loop_
_entity.id
_entity.type
_entity.pdbx_description
1 polymer ?
#
loop_
_entity_poly.entity_id
_entity_poly.type
_entity_poly.pdbx_seq_one_letter_code
_entity_poly.pdbx_strand_id
1 'polypeptide(L)'
;MAEDLQAYLASKYMSGPKAEAILAARKDGSKKKSKKKVKSSETNEQLAPSYSGMILKDVDGEDEWGSGVRDEELDAAPVVENVPTFKGKSSAESKWETIKPSQRAETKEEEDDEREPEDERPQIVASSSTNVVAGGLQTAEAIRAKFASKPTVAAPVSDDEPEEETIYRDSQGRKIDTKQMRAEEKRRQARELEKKMKKMEWGKGLVQREDRKTNAKELSKIASQPFARTIDDKELNDELKGKQRWNDPAARFLTKSSDSSSKSTKPKYNGPPPPPNRYGIPPGFRWDGVDRSNGFEKKLFQTGNDQKRLRAEAYNYSVDEM
;
A
#
# COMPACT_ATOMS: atom_id res chain seq x y z
N MET A 1 -12.84 -2.91 51.69
CA MET A 1 -13.88 -1.86 51.82
C MET A 1 -14.81 -1.84 50.59
N ALA A 2 -14.32 -1.55 49.38
CA ALA A 2 -15.18 -1.49 48.17
C ALA A 2 -15.86 -2.83 47.81
N GLU A 3 -15.15 -3.95 47.95
CA GLU A 3 -15.69 -5.28 47.68
C GLU A 3 -16.73 -5.74 48.72
N ASP A 4 -16.77 -5.13 49.90
CA ASP A 4 -17.75 -5.42 50.96
C ASP A 4 -19.07 -4.67 50.70
N LEU A 5 -18.97 -3.45 50.14
CA LEU A 5 -20.12 -2.67 49.72
C LEU A 5 -20.88 -3.35 48.58
N GLN A 6 -20.18 -3.96 47.62
CA GLN A 6 -20.82 -4.69 46.51
C GLN A 6 -21.60 -5.92 46.98
N ALA A 7 -21.05 -6.69 47.92
CA ALA A 7 -21.77 -7.83 48.51
C ALA A 7 -22.98 -7.37 49.35
N TYR A 8 -22.82 -6.28 50.11
CA TYR A 8 -23.91 -5.68 50.88
C TYR A 8 -25.05 -5.22 49.97
N LEU A 9 -24.73 -4.47 48.91
CA LEU A 9 -25.69 -4.03 47.90
C LEU A 9 -26.35 -5.22 47.19
N ALA A 10 -25.58 -6.24 46.82
CA ALA A 10 -26.11 -7.44 46.16
C ALA A 10 -27.09 -8.22 47.07
N SER A 11 -26.80 -8.33 48.38
CA SER A 11 -27.65 -9.05 49.33
C SER A 11 -28.95 -8.36 49.66
N LYS A 12 -28.96 -7.01 49.64
CA LYS A 12 -30.04 -6.22 50.24
C LYS A 12 -30.84 -5.41 49.23
N TYR A 13 -30.28 -5.16 48.06
CA TYR A 13 -30.85 -4.26 47.05
C TYR A 13 -30.79 -4.78 45.61
N MET A 14 -30.20 -5.97 45.36
CA MET A 14 -30.21 -6.59 44.03
C MET A 14 -30.88 -7.96 44.05
N SER A 15 -31.61 -8.29 42.99
CA SER A 15 -32.20 -9.62 42.79
C SER A 15 -31.87 -10.14 41.38
N GLY A 16 -31.90 -11.47 41.22
CA GLY A 16 -31.63 -12.15 39.95
C GLY A 16 -30.18 -12.65 39.79
N PRO A 17 -29.85 -13.18 38.59
CA PRO A 17 -28.65 -14.00 38.38
C PRO A 17 -27.33 -13.31 38.70
N LYS A 18 -27.31 -11.97 38.57
CA LYS A 18 -26.12 -11.15 38.85
C LYS A 18 -25.88 -10.99 40.35
N ALA A 19 -26.93 -10.87 41.16
CA ALA A 19 -26.81 -10.82 42.61
C ALA A 19 -26.31 -12.15 43.17
N GLU A 20 -26.85 -13.26 42.67
CA GLU A 20 -26.42 -14.61 43.05
C GLU A 20 -24.96 -14.88 42.66
N ALA A 21 -24.52 -14.45 41.47
CA ALA A 21 -23.12 -14.61 41.05
C ALA A 21 -22.13 -13.85 41.94
N ILE A 22 -22.48 -12.63 42.37
CA ILE A 22 -21.63 -11.81 43.26
C ILE A 22 -21.55 -12.44 44.66
N LEU A 23 -22.67 -12.96 45.18
CA LEU A 23 -22.71 -13.65 46.47
C LEU A 23 -21.99 -15.02 46.42
N ALA A 24 -22.13 -15.76 45.32
CA ALA A 24 -21.48 -17.06 45.11
C ALA A 24 -19.96 -16.92 44.97
N ALA A 25 -19.46 -15.91 44.24
CA ALA A 25 -18.03 -15.63 44.10
C ALA A 25 -17.33 -15.33 45.44
N ARG A 26 -18.08 -14.82 46.43
CA ARG A 26 -17.58 -14.64 47.80
C ARG A 26 -17.64 -15.92 48.63
N LYS A 27 -18.68 -16.74 48.45
CA LYS A 27 -18.84 -18.01 49.18
C LYS A 27 -17.76 -19.02 48.79
N ASP A 28 -17.41 -19.03 47.51
CA ASP A 28 -16.39 -19.90 46.94
C ASP A 28 -15.08 -19.13 46.74
N GLY A 29 -14.40 -18.80 47.85
CA GLY A 29 -13.11 -18.09 47.86
C GLY A 29 -11.93 -18.85 47.24
N SER A 30 -12.06 -19.42 46.04
CA SER A 30 -10.95 -20.08 45.35
C SER A 30 -11.04 -19.98 43.82
N LYS A 31 -9.98 -19.41 43.22
CA LYS A 31 -9.75 -19.37 41.78
C LYS A 31 -9.67 -20.80 41.21
N LYS A 32 -10.59 -21.21 40.33
CA LYS A 32 -10.35 -22.32 39.40
C LYS A 32 -10.84 -22.03 37.99
N LYS A 33 -9.86 -21.95 37.07
CA LYS A 33 -10.04 -22.14 35.62
C LYS A 33 -10.50 -23.59 35.38
N SER A 34 -11.49 -23.81 34.51
CA SER A 34 -11.73 -25.14 33.95
C SER A 34 -11.81 -25.10 32.42
N LYS A 35 -11.04 -26.00 31.80
CA LYS A 35 -11.07 -26.35 30.39
C LYS A 35 -12.00 -27.55 30.22
N LYS A 36 -12.90 -27.42 29.24
CA LYS A 36 -13.41 -28.41 28.26
C LYS A 36 -13.81 -29.81 28.74
N LYS A 37 -15.08 -30.17 28.47
CA LYS A 37 -15.46 -31.54 28.09
C LYS A 37 -16.56 -31.50 27.01
N VAL A 38 -16.36 -32.29 25.97
CA VAL A 38 -17.30 -32.58 24.87
C VAL A 38 -17.89 -33.95 25.15
N LYS A 39 -19.21 -34.15 24.98
CA LYS A 39 -19.78 -35.42 24.52
C LYS A 39 -21.14 -35.24 23.85
N SER A 40 -21.35 -36.14 22.89
CA SER A 40 -22.34 -36.36 21.82
C SER A 40 -23.81 -36.65 22.19
N SER A 41 -24.63 -36.57 21.13
CA SER A 41 -25.79 -37.39 20.68
C SER A 41 -27.23 -36.90 20.90
N GLU A 42 -27.86 -36.44 19.80
CA GLU A 42 -29.14 -36.87 19.17
C GLU A 42 -30.23 -37.52 20.08
N THR A 43 -31.55 -37.25 20.02
CA THR A 43 -32.49 -36.79 18.97
C THR A 43 -33.81 -36.25 19.58
N ASN A 44 -34.51 -35.40 18.81
CA ASN A 44 -35.98 -35.40 18.54
C ASN A 44 -36.88 -34.25 19.08
N GLU A 45 -37.74 -33.80 18.15
CA GLU A 45 -39.01 -33.06 18.24
C GLU A 45 -39.07 -31.51 18.37
N GLN A 46 -39.19 -30.89 17.18
CA GLN A 46 -40.17 -29.89 16.73
C GLN A 46 -40.87 -28.98 17.77
N LEU A 47 -40.76 -27.65 17.56
CA LEU A 47 -41.87 -26.70 17.36
C LEU A 47 -41.33 -25.31 16.91
N ALA A 48 -42.12 -24.62 16.09
CA ALA A 48 -41.79 -23.45 15.26
C ALA A 48 -41.70 -22.10 16.04
N PRO A 49 -41.25 -20.99 15.40
CA PRO A 49 -40.70 -19.82 16.06
C PRO A 49 -41.75 -18.74 16.38
N SER A 50 -41.56 -18.03 17.50
CA SER A 50 -42.29 -16.80 17.82
C SER A 50 -41.35 -15.60 17.89
N TYR A 51 -41.73 -14.61 17.11
CA TYR A 51 -41.16 -13.30 16.87
C TYR A 51 -41.23 -12.41 18.12
N SER A 52 -40.13 -11.76 18.53
CA SER A 52 -40.19 -10.44 19.17
C SER A 52 -38.85 -9.71 19.10
N GLY A 53 -38.91 -8.45 18.68
CA GLY A 53 -37.81 -7.65 18.17
C GLY A 53 -36.76 -7.21 19.19
N MET A 54 -35.57 -6.92 18.66
CA MET A 54 -34.56 -6.11 19.34
C MET A 54 -35.04 -4.65 19.36
N ILE A 55 -35.55 -4.24 20.52
CA ILE A 55 -35.70 -2.84 20.91
C ILE A 55 -34.34 -2.40 21.45
N LEU A 56 -33.64 -1.57 20.67
CA LEU A 56 -32.54 -0.74 21.14
C LEU A 56 -33.14 0.28 22.11
N LYS A 57 -32.85 0.09 23.40
CA LYS A 57 -33.25 1.03 24.45
C LYS A 57 -32.14 2.06 24.65
N ASP A 58 -32.59 3.30 24.58
CA ASP A 58 -31.87 4.54 24.75
C ASP A 58 -31.01 4.58 26.02
N VAL A 59 -29.79 5.11 25.87
CA VAL A 59 -29.03 5.72 26.95
C VAL A 59 -29.04 7.21 26.65
N ASP A 60 -29.98 7.89 27.27
CA ASP A 60 -29.91 9.33 27.52
C ASP A 60 -28.83 9.58 28.57
N GLY A 61 -27.97 10.54 28.26
CA GLY A 61 -26.84 10.96 29.05
C GLY A 61 -26.11 12.10 28.35
N GLU A 62 -26.85 13.17 28.10
CA GLU A 62 -26.43 14.57 28.22
C GLU A 62 -24.94 14.87 27.96
N ASP A 63 -24.61 15.19 26.70
CA ASP A 63 -23.54 16.14 26.38
C ASP A 63 -24.02 17.05 25.25
N GLU A 64 -24.46 18.21 25.73
CA GLU A 64 -25.06 19.36 25.08
C GLU A 64 -24.13 19.95 24.01
N TRP A 65 -24.45 19.73 22.74
CA TRP A 65 -23.78 20.42 21.64
C TRP A 65 -24.24 21.87 21.61
N GLY A 66 -23.50 22.72 22.33
CA GLY A 66 -23.66 24.16 22.35
C GLY A 66 -23.56 24.77 20.96
N SER A 67 -24.68 25.33 20.52
CA SER A 67 -24.78 26.27 19.41
C SER A 67 -24.36 27.67 19.88
N GLY A 68 -23.27 28.17 19.30
CA GLY A 68 -23.14 29.57 18.85
C GLY A 68 -22.89 30.67 19.89
N VAL A 69 -21.62 31.10 20.01
CA VAL A 69 -21.25 32.53 20.09
C VAL A 69 -20.09 32.77 19.12
N ARG A 70 -20.23 33.88 18.39
CA ARG A 70 -19.43 34.37 17.26
C ARG A 70 -18.37 35.38 17.75
N ASP A 71 -17.43 35.67 16.85
CA ASP A 71 -16.46 36.79 16.83
C ASP A 71 -15.15 36.55 17.61
N GLU A 72 -13.94 36.79 17.09
CA GLU A 72 -13.45 37.39 15.84
C GLU A 72 -11.93 37.03 15.68
N GLU A 73 -11.37 37.25 14.48
CA GLU A 73 -9.92 37.36 14.19
C GLU A 73 -9.11 36.07 13.87
N LEU A 74 -9.13 35.66 12.60
CA LEU A 74 -8.01 35.82 11.64
C LEU A 74 -8.25 34.96 10.40
N ASP A 75 -8.63 35.65 9.32
CA ASP A 75 -8.79 35.12 7.97
C ASP A 75 -7.47 34.62 7.39
N ALA A 76 -7.44 33.35 6.98
CA ALA A 76 -6.49 32.85 5.99
C ALA A 76 -7.22 31.83 5.08
N ALA A 77 -7.95 32.35 4.10
CA ALA A 77 -8.48 31.57 3.00
C ALA A 77 -7.33 30.89 2.22
N PRO A 78 -7.52 29.66 1.70
CA PRO A 78 -6.53 29.06 0.81
C PRO A 78 -6.48 29.88 -0.48
N VAL A 79 -5.30 30.42 -0.79
CA VAL A 79 -4.99 31.05 -2.07
C VAL A 79 -5.17 30.01 -3.18
N VAL A 80 -6.31 30.07 -3.86
CA VAL A 80 -6.52 29.42 -5.14
C VAL A 80 -5.92 30.36 -6.19
N GLU A 81 -4.73 30.02 -6.68
CA GLU A 81 -4.15 30.71 -7.82
C GLU A 81 -5.06 30.54 -9.04
N ASN A 82 -5.72 31.63 -9.42
CA ASN A 82 -6.42 31.78 -10.68
C ASN A 82 -5.38 31.76 -11.80
N VAL A 83 -5.19 30.60 -12.44
CA VAL A 83 -4.47 30.51 -13.70
C VAL A 83 -5.28 31.30 -14.75
N PRO A 84 -4.70 32.30 -15.44
CA PRO A 84 -5.43 33.03 -16.47
C PRO A 84 -5.72 32.11 -17.66
N THR A 85 -6.98 31.71 -17.82
CA THR A 85 -7.45 31.07 -19.05
C THR A 85 -7.47 32.09 -20.17
N PHE A 86 -6.53 31.97 -21.10
CA PHE A 86 -6.49 32.75 -22.34
C PHE A 86 -7.70 32.42 -23.21
N LYS A 87 -8.66 33.36 -23.31
CA LYS A 87 -9.75 33.33 -24.29
C LYS A 87 -9.23 33.87 -25.63
N GLY A 88 -8.67 32.99 -26.45
CA GLY A 88 -8.42 33.25 -27.87
C GLY A 88 -9.60 32.74 -28.71
N LYS A 89 -10.31 33.66 -29.38
CA LYS A 89 -11.30 33.34 -30.42
C LYS A 89 -10.57 33.03 -31.73
N SER A 90 -10.97 31.91 -32.35
CA SER A 90 -11.07 31.60 -33.78
C SER A 90 -9.98 32.02 -34.78
N SER A 91 -9.63 31.03 -35.62
CA SER A 91 -9.08 31.12 -36.97
C SER A 91 -7.56 31.10 -37.10
N ALA A 92 -7.00 29.90 -37.33
CA ALA A 92 -5.95 29.65 -38.30
C ALA A 92 -5.74 28.14 -38.44
N GLU A 93 -5.59 27.69 -39.67
CA GLU A 93 -5.46 26.32 -40.13
C GLU A 93 -4.30 25.57 -39.45
N SER A 94 -4.58 24.35 -39.01
CA SER A 94 -3.62 23.42 -38.44
C SER A 94 -2.72 22.83 -39.53
N LYS A 95 -1.56 23.44 -39.75
CA LYS A 95 -0.42 22.85 -40.49
C LYS A 95 0.31 21.83 -39.62
N TRP A 96 -0.32 20.69 -39.37
CA TRP A 96 0.38 19.51 -38.87
C TRP A 96 0.76 18.64 -40.07
N GLU A 97 2.05 18.60 -40.37
CA GLU A 97 2.61 17.76 -41.41
C GLU A 97 2.82 16.35 -40.85
N THR A 98 2.10 15.39 -41.42
CA THR A 98 2.17 13.98 -41.00
C THR A 98 3.37 13.33 -41.68
N ILE A 99 4.41 13.02 -40.91
CA ILE A 99 5.57 12.26 -41.40
C ILE A 99 5.10 10.82 -41.66
N LYS A 100 5.07 10.41 -42.94
CA LYS A 100 4.87 9.02 -43.35
C LYS A 100 6.15 8.22 -43.03
N PRO A 101 6.06 6.98 -42.54
CA PRO A 101 7.24 6.13 -42.39
C PRO A 101 7.74 5.74 -43.79
N SER A 102 8.98 6.12 -44.10
CA SER A 102 9.67 5.68 -45.30
C SER A 102 10.04 4.20 -45.19
N GLN A 103 9.97 3.55 -46.33
CA GLN A 103 10.28 2.15 -46.59
C GLN A 103 11.69 1.80 -46.10
N ARG A 104 11.79 0.82 -45.20
CA ARG A 104 13.04 0.16 -44.86
C ARG A 104 13.29 -0.94 -45.88
N ALA A 105 14.16 -0.66 -46.85
CA ALA A 105 14.75 -1.69 -47.68
C ALA A 105 15.65 -2.58 -46.81
N GLU A 106 15.53 -3.87 -47.03
CA GLU A 106 16.36 -4.91 -46.44
C GLU A 106 17.78 -4.82 -47.00
N THR A 107 18.77 -4.74 -46.13
CA THR A 107 20.10 -5.30 -46.35
C THR A 107 20.49 -6.10 -45.12
N LYS A 108 20.79 -7.37 -45.38
CA LYS A 108 21.28 -8.39 -44.44
C LYS A 108 22.82 -8.33 -44.38
N GLU A 109 23.34 -8.62 -43.19
CA GLU A 109 24.69 -9.13 -42.87
C GLU A 109 25.81 -8.09 -43.10
N GLU A 110 26.74 -7.81 -42.19
CA GLU A 110 27.59 -8.69 -41.38
C GLU A 110 27.97 -8.04 -40.02
N GLU A 111 28.50 -8.87 -39.12
CA GLU A 111 29.12 -8.50 -37.84
C GLU A 111 30.39 -7.67 -38.07
N ASP A 112 30.51 -6.52 -37.40
CA ASP A 112 31.82 -6.00 -36.99
C ASP A 112 31.69 -5.11 -35.74
N ASP A 113 32.53 -5.43 -34.76
CA ASP A 113 32.64 -4.82 -33.44
C ASP A 113 33.49 -3.54 -33.56
N GLU A 114 32.90 -2.44 -34.02
CA GLU A 114 33.57 -1.14 -34.13
C GLU A 114 33.17 -0.21 -32.97
N ARG A 115 34.15 0.05 -32.10
CA ARG A 115 34.13 1.11 -31.11
C ARG A 115 33.93 2.44 -31.82
N GLU A 116 32.90 3.19 -31.44
CA GLU A 116 32.65 4.52 -32.00
C GLU A 116 33.92 5.41 -31.89
N PRO A 117 34.36 6.05 -32.98
CA PRO A 117 35.49 6.98 -32.93
C PRO A 117 35.11 8.20 -32.08
N GLU A 118 36.06 8.69 -31.26
CA GLU A 118 35.84 9.78 -30.30
C GLU A 118 35.44 11.14 -30.93
N ASP A 119 35.40 11.23 -32.26
CA ASP A 119 35.17 12.45 -33.03
C ASP A 119 33.68 12.83 -33.20
N GLU A 120 32.73 11.94 -32.88
CA GLU A 120 31.28 12.26 -32.95
C GLU A 120 30.65 12.68 -31.61
N ARG A 121 31.45 12.80 -30.54
CA ARG A 121 30.96 13.43 -29.30
C ARG A 121 30.73 14.91 -29.56
N PRO A 122 29.57 15.49 -29.18
CA PRO A 122 29.32 16.91 -29.40
C PRO A 122 30.40 17.73 -28.69
N GLN A 123 31.25 18.38 -29.49
CA GLN A 123 32.33 19.24 -29.01
C GLN A 123 31.70 20.50 -28.39
N ILE A 124 31.59 20.52 -27.07
CA ILE A 124 31.14 21.70 -26.32
C ILE A 124 32.28 22.71 -26.37
N VAL A 125 32.18 23.67 -27.29
CA VAL A 125 33.12 24.78 -27.41
C VAL A 125 32.91 25.70 -26.21
N ALA A 126 33.76 25.57 -25.19
CA ALA A 126 33.80 26.50 -24.07
C ALA A 126 34.36 27.85 -24.56
N SER A 127 33.46 28.76 -24.94
CA SER A 127 33.80 30.15 -25.22
C SER A 127 34.26 30.83 -23.93
N SER A 128 35.58 30.89 -23.76
CA SER A 128 36.26 31.78 -22.82
C SER A 128 36.06 33.23 -23.27
N SER A 129 34.96 33.84 -22.85
CA SER A 129 34.77 35.29 -22.94
C SER A 129 34.27 35.84 -21.61
N THR A 130 35.22 36.45 -20.88
CA THR A 130 35.10 37.73 -20.16
C THR A 130 33.81 38.02 -19.40
N ASN A 131 33.90 38.05 -18.06
CA ASN A 131 33.21 38.95 -17.13
C ASN A 131 32.00 39.72 -17.69
N VAL A 132 30.84 39.07 -17.73
CA VAL A 132 29.53 39.75 -17.75
C VAL A 132 28.70 39.13 -16.64
N VAL A 133 28.18 39.97 -15.74
CA VAL A 133 27.28 39.56 -14.66
C VAL A 133 26.01 38.98 -15.29
N ALA A 134 25.91 37.65 -15.31
CA ALA A 134 24.88 36.91 -16.03
C ALA A 134 23.63 36.68 -15.15
N GLY A 135 22.65 37.57 -15.28
CA GLY A 135 21.28 37.37 -14.79
C GLY A 135 20.43 36.54 -15.76
N GLY A 136 20.73 35.24 -15.91
CA GLY A 136 19.97 34.30 -16.74
C GLY A 136 19.67 32.96 -16.04
N LEU A 137 18.64 32.24 -16.51
CA LEU A 137 18.21 30.93 -15.98
C LEU A 137 19.39 29.96 -15.90
N GLN A 138 19.81 29.63 -14.69
CA GLN A 138 20.89 28.67 -14.45
C GLN A 138 20.32 27.25 -14.46
N THR A 139 21.02 26.34 -15.14
CA THR A 139 20.71 24.90 -15.09
C THR A 139 20.96 24.35 -13.67
N ALA A 140 20.20 23.33 -13.26
CA ALA A 140 20.31 22.75 -11.92
C ALA A 140 21.72 22.25 -11.59
N GLU A 141 22.47 21.78 -12.59
CA GLU A 141 23.87 21.38 -12.45
C GLU A 141 24.81 22.57 -12.21
N ALA A 142 24.62 23.70 -12.92
CA ALA A 142 25.41 24.90 -12.70
C ALA A 142 25.20 25.47 -11.29
N ILE A 143 23.97 25.38 -10.77
CA ILE A 143 23.66 25.75 -9.39
C ILE A 143 24.38 24.80 -8.40
N ARG A 144 24.29 23.48 -8.61
CA ARG A 144 24.98 22.49 -7.76
C ARG A 144 26.49 22.66 -7.78
N ALA A 145 27.09 22.89 -8.94
CA ALA A 145 28.52 23.13 -9.08
C ALA A 145 28.96 24.41 -8.33
N LYS A 146 28.18 25.49 -8.41
CA LYS A 146 28.45 26.73 -7.65
C LYS A 146 28.34 26.56 -6.14
N PHE A 147 27.46 25.68 -5.66
CA PHE A 147 27.37 25.34 -4.23
C PHE A 147 28.42 24.32 -3.80
N ALA A 148 28.89 23.44 -4.70
CA ALA A 148 29.94 22.46 -4.42
C ALA A 148 31.35 23.08 -4.46
N SER A 149 31.58 24.07 -5.32
CA SER A 149 32.87 24.76 -5.47
C SER A 149 33.06 25.92 -4.50
N LYS A 150 32.01 26.33 -3.78
CA LYS A 150 32.19 27.13 -2.57
C LYS A 150 32.67 26.14 -1.51
N PRO A 151 33.95 26.15 -1.10
CA PRO A 151 34.29 25.58 0.19
C PRO A 151 33.45 26.39 1.17
N THR A 152 32.40 25.78 1.68
CA THR A 152 31.93 26.15 3.00
C THR A 152 33.15 25.89 3.88
N VAL A 153 33.93 26.94 4.12
CA VAL A 153 34.73 27.05 5.34
C VAL A 153 33.74 27.24 6.50
N ALA A 154 32.71 26.40 6.55
CA ALA A 154 32.29 25.79 7.77
C ALA A 154 33.14 24.52 7.80
N ALA A 155 34.34 24.65 8.38
CA ALA A 155 34.93 23.50 9.04
C ALA A 155 33.81 22.79 9.84
N PRO A 156 33.85 21.47 10.09
CA PRO A 156 33.23 20.99 11.31
C PRO A 156 33.91 21.81 12.40
N VAL A 157 33.30 22.91 12.81
CA VAL A 157 33.63 23.57 14.07
C VAL A 157 33.31 22.44 15.01
N SER A 158 34.36 21.76 15.46
CA SER A 158 34.27 20.85 16.58
C SER A 158 33.39 21.56 17.60
N ASP A 159 32.31 20.91 18.04
CA ASP A 159 31.45 21.36 19.15
C ASP A 159 32.25 21.41 20.48
N ASP A 160 33.54 21.76 20.42
CA ASP A 160 34.57 21.75 21.46
C ASP A 160 35.21 23.15 21.64
N GLU A 161 34.73 24.19 20.94
CA GLU A 161 34.91 25.57 21.41
C GLU A 161 33.86 25.82 22.50
N PRO A 162 34.23 26.28 23.72
CA PRO A 162 33.25 26.59 24.74
C PRO A 162 32.49 27.84 24.32
N GLU A 163 31.44 27.67 23.51
CA GLU A 163 30.44 28.70 23.28
C GLU A 163 29.98 29.21 24.64
N GLU A 164 30.07 30.52 24.87
CA GLU A 164 29.60 31.14 26.10
C GLU A 164 28.14 30.71 26.35
N GLU A 165 27.90 29.88 27.37
CA GLU A 165 26.61 29.24 27.59
C GLU A 165 25.50 30.31 27.77
N THR A 166 24.68 30.48 26.74
CA THR A 166 23.56 31.41 26.78
C THR A 166 22.45 30.85 27.67
N ILE A 167 22.26 31.46 28.84
CA ILE A 167 21.27 31.03 29.83
C ILE A 167 19.89 31.53 29.43
N TYR A 168 19.09 30.65 28.83
CA TYR A 168 17.68 30.92 28.55
C TYR A 168 16.85 30.82 29.83
N ARG A 169 15.95 31.79 30.05
CA ARG A 169 15.03 31.83 31.19
C ARG A 169 13.59 31.98 30.72
N ASP A 170 12.67 31.35 31.42
CA ASP A 170 11.23 31.53 31.22
C ASP A 170 10.81 32.94 31.67
N SER A 171 9.62 33.39 31.25
CA SER A 171 8.88 34.57 31.72
C SER A 171 8.81 34.70 33.26
N GLN A 172 8.93 33.59 33.99
CA GLN A 172 9.00 33.53 35.46
C GLN A 172 10.44 33.47 36.03
N GLY A 173 11.47 33.66 35.21
CA GLY A 173 12.88 33.74 35.61
C GLY A 173 13.58 32.39 35.85
N ARG A 174 12.91 31.25 35.63
CA ARG A 174 13.50 29.91 35.79
C ARG A 174 14.41 29.57 34.61
N LYS A 175 15.61 29.02 34.88
CA LYS A 175 16.55 28.58 33.85
C LYS A 175 15.94 27.42 33.05
N ILE A 176 15.87 27.55 31.73
CA ILE A 176 15.39 26.52 30.80
C ILE A 176 16.62 25.77 30.28
N ASP A 177 16.66 24.47 30.51
CA ASP A 177 17.71 23.61 29.95
C ASP A 177 17.41 23.33 28.47
N THR A 178 18.07 24.07 27.58
CA THR A 178 17.87 24.00 26.12
C THR A 178 18.23 22.63 25.55
N LYS A 179 19.17 21.91 26.18
CA LYS A 179 19.55 20.56 25.78
C LYS A 179 18.42 19.56 26.09
N GLN A 180 17.75 19.72 27.24
CA GLN A 180 16.60 18.88 27.61
C GLN A 180 15.38 19.17 26.73
N MET A 181 15.07 20.45 26.47
CA MET A 181 13.96 20.82 25.58
C MET A 181 14.16 20.28 24.15
N ARG A 182 15.36 20.42 23.59
CA ARG A 182 15.69 19.90 22.25
C ARG A 182 15.66 18.37 22.20
N ALA A 183 16.09 17.69 23.27
CA ALA A 183 16.01 16.23 23.37
C ALA A 183 14.56 15.74 23.46
N GLU A 184 13.71 16.44 24.22
CA GLU A 184 12.28 16.13 24.34
C GLU A 184 11.51 16.40 23.04
N GLU A 185 11.82 17.50 22.35
CA GLU A 185 11.24 17.82 21.05
C GLU A 185 11.63 16.78 19.99
N LYS A 186 12.91 16.40 19.90
CA LYS A 186 13.36 15.29 19.03
C LYS A 186 12.64 13.99 19.37
N ARG A 187 12.45 13.67 20.66
CA ARG A 187 11.72 12.47 21.09
C ARG A 187 10.23 12.54 20.71
N ARG A 188 9.60 13.71 20.82
CA ARG A 188 8.21 13.93 20.41
C ARG A 188 8.04 13.79 18.90
N GLN A 189 8.93 14.42 18.12
CA GLN A 189 8.94 14.30 16.66
C GLN A 189 9.14 12.84 16.23
N ALA A 190 10.08 12.11 16.85
CA ALA A 190 10.29 10.69 16.58
C ALA A 190 9.04 9.84 16.86
N ARG A 191 8.34 10.10 17.98
CA ARG A 191 7.10 9.40 18.34
C ARG A 191 5.95 9.73 17.37
N GLU A 192 5.85 10.96 16.91
CA GLU A 192 4.85 11.36 15.91
C GLU A 192 5.14 10.73 14.54
N LEU A 193 6.40 10.69 14.13
CA LEU A 193 6.83 10.00 12.92
C LEU A 193 6.55 8.49 13.00
N GLU A 194 6.81 7.84 14.14
CA GLU A 194 6.48 6.44 14.36
C GLU A 194 4.97 6.18 14.25
N LYS A 195 4.13 7.01 14.88
CA LYS A 195 2.66 6.91 14.77
C LYS A 195 2.20 7.09 13.32
N LYS A 196 2.77 8.06 12.59
CA LYS A 196 2.49 8.29 11.18
C LYS A 196 2.90 7.08 10.34
N MET A 197 4.09 6.52 10.54
CA MET A 197 4.55 5.32 9.86
C MET A 197 3.63 4.13 10.14
N LYS A 198 3.25 3.89 11.40
CA LYS A 198 2.32 2.82 11.79
C LYS A 198 0.95 2.98 11.15
N LYS A 199 0.42 4.21 11.07
CA LYS A 199 -0.85 4.50 10.38
C LYS A 199 -0.74 4.24 8.87
N MET A 200 0.37 4.64 8.25
CA MET A 200 0.65 4.36 6.84
C MET A 200 0.81 2.87 6.56
N GLU A 201 1.44 2.12 7.46
CA GLU A 201 1.55 0.66 7.36
C GLU A 201 0.21 -0.04 7.53
N TRP A 202 -0.62 0.44 8.45
CA TRP A 202 -1.98 -0.07 8.64
C TRP A 202 -2.88 0.22 7.44
N GLY A 203 -2.69 1.36 6.78
CA GLY A 203 -3.40 1.73 5.56
C GLY A 203 -2.98 0.95 4.31
N LYS A 204 -1.88 0.19 4.36
CA LYS A 204 -1.43 -0.65 3.24
C LYS A 204 -2.14 -2.00 3.24
N GLY A 205 -2.42 -2.52 2.06
CA GLY A 205 -3.05 -3.83 1.90
C GLY A 205 -2.12 -4.97 2.36
N LEU A 206 -2.70 -6.02 2.94
CA LEU A 206 -1.95 -7.23 3.35
C LEU A 206 -1.20 -7.84 2.15
N VAL A 207 -1.87 -7.94 1.00
CA VAL A 207 -1.32 -8.49 -0.26
C VAL A 207 -0.12 -7.66 -0.74
N GLN A 208 -0.24 -6.33 -0.80
CA GLN A 208 0.86 -5.43 -1.20
C GLN A 208 2.10 -5.59 -0.31
N ARG A 209 1.91 -5.89 0.98
CA ARG A 209 3.00 -6.14 1.92
C ARG A 209 3.64 -7.51 1.69
N GLU A 210 2.84 -8.54 1.41
CA GLU A 210 3.32 -9.87 1.06
C GLU A 210 4.07 -9.83 -0.27
N ASP A 211 3.52 -9.19 -1.30
CA ASP A 211 4.15 -8.99 -2.62
C ASP A 211 5.50 -8.25 -2.49
N ARG A 212 5.58 -7.22 -1.66
CA ARG A 212 6.85 -6.53 -1.42
C ARG A 212 7.89 -7.47 -0.81
N LYS A 213 7.47 -8.36 0.10
CA LYS A 213 8.37 -9.34 0.73
C LYS A 213 8.78 -10.43 -0.25
N THR A 214 7.87 -10.93 -1.09
CA THR A 214 8.19 -11.93 -2.12
C THR A 214 9.14 -11.32 -3.15
N ASN A 215 8.84 -10.12 -3.66
CA ASN A 215 9.69 -9.42 -4.61
C ASN A 215 11.08 -9.15 -4.03
N ALA A 216 11.20 -8.74 -2.76
CA ALA A 216 12.51 -8.56 -2.13
C ALA A 216 13.30 -9.87 -2.03
N LYS A 217 12.64 -10.99 -1.73
CA LYS A 217 13.27 -12.32 -1.70
C LYS A 217 13.70 -12.75 -3.10
N GLU A 218 12.84 -12.57 -4.09
CA GLU A 218 13.13 -12.85 -5.50
C GLU A 218 14.30 -12.02 -6.00
N LEU A 219 14.35 -10.72 -5.68
CA LEU A 219 15.49 -9.86 -6.00
C LEU A 219 16.78 -10.35 -5.34
N SER A 220 16.73 -10.77 -4.07
CA SER A 220 17.92 -11.34 -3.40
C SER A 220 18.36 -12.66 -4.05
N LYS A 221 17.39 -13.47 -4.50
CA LYS A 221 17.65 -14.73 -5.21
C LYS A 221 18.30 -14.45 -6.57
N ILE A 222 17.72 -13.54 -7.36
CA ILE A 222 18.24 -13.13 -8.66
C ILE A 222 19.63 -12.52 -8.52
N ALA A 223 19.86 -11.69 -7.49
CA ALA A 223 21.17 -11.09 -7.23
C ALA A 223 22.27 -12.13 -6.96
N SER A 224 21.90 -13.30 -6.43
CA SER A 224 22.83 -14.43 -6.21
C SER A 224 22.96 -15.38 -7.41
N GLN A 225 22.02 -15.30 -8.37
CA GLN A 225 21.99 -16.18 -9.54
C GLN A 225 22.92 -15.65 -10.64
N PRO A 226 23.47 -16.54 -11.49
CA PRO A 226 24.16 -16.13 -12.70
C PRO A 226 23.18 -15.44 -13.66
N PHE A 227 23.69 -14.54 -14.51
CA PHE A 227 22.88 -13.80 -15.48
C PHE A 227 22.13 -14.71 -16.47
N ALA A 228 22.80 -15.76 -16.97
CA ALA A 228 22.21 -16.73 -17.88
C ALA A 228 21.86 -18.04 -17.15
N ARG A 229 20.68 -18.58 -17.45
CA ARG A 229 20.28 -19.93 -17.04
C ARG A 229 20.74 -20.93 -18.08
N THR A 230 21.45 -21.98 -17.66
CA THR A 230 21.90 -23.06 -18.53
C THR A 230 21.00 -24.29 -18.41
N ILE A 231 21.18 -25.26 -19.31
CA ILE A 231 20.45 -26.54 -19.29
C ILE A 231 20.72 -27.30 -17.99
N ASP A 232 21.89 -27.11 -17.38
CA ASP A 232 22.30 -27.76 -16.13
C ASP A 232 21.85 -27.01 -14.86
N ASP A 233 21.10 -25.91 -14.98
CA ASP A 233 20.60 -25.17 -13.82
C ASP A 233 19.66 -26.05 -12.98
N LYS A 234 20.06 -26.27 -11.73
CA LYS A 234 19.38 -27.20 -10.82
C LYS A 234 17.97 -26.73 -10.49
N GLU A 235 17.80 -25.43 -10.22
CA GLU A 235 16.51 -24.88 -9.82
C GLU A 235 15.49 -24.98 -10.95
N LEU A 236 15.89 -24.60 -12.17
CA LEU A 236 15.06 -24.74 -13.37
C LEU A 236 14.68 -26.19 -13.63
N ASN A 237 15.63 -27.12 -13.52
CA ASN A 237 15.39 -28.54 -13.74
C ASN A 237 14.42 -29.12 -12.70
N ASP A 238 14.54 -28.71 -11.44
CA ASP A 238 13.63 -29.15 -10.38
C ASP A 238 12.21 -28.58 -10.58
N GLU A 239 12.09 -27.31 -10.99
CA GLU A 239 10.81 -26.71 -11.38
C GLU A 239 10.14 -27.44 -12.56
N LEU A 240 10.92 -27.79 -13.60
CA LEU A 240 10.42 -28.52 -14.77
C LEU A 240 9.97 -29.94 -14.42
N LYS A 241 10.73 -30.66 -13.56
CA LYS A 241 10.35 -31.99 -13.06
C LYS A 241 9.08 -31.94 -12.20
N GLY A 242 8.88 -30.85 -11.45
CA GLY A 242 7.69 -30.64 -10.62
C GLY A 242 6.42 -30.30 -11.41
N LYS A 243 6.54 -29.89 -12.68
CA LYS A 243 5.40 -29.46 -13.50
C LYS A 243 4.53 -30.65 -13.92
N GLN A 244 3.34 -30.74 -13.34
CA GLN A 244 2.35 -31.73 -13.74
C GLN A 244 1.88 -31.50 -15.18
N ARG A 245 1.93 -32.53 -16.02
CA ARG A 245 1.38 -32.54 -17.39
C ARG A 245 0.00 -33.19 -17.37
N TRP A 246 -0.95 -32.56 -18.06
CA TRP A 246 -2.34 -33.02 -18.15
C TRP A 246 -2.48 -34.38 -18.87
N ASN A 247 -1.58 -34.65 -19.82
CA ASN A 247 -1.54 -35.87 -20.65
C ASN A 247 -0.59 -36.96 -20.14
N ASP A 248 -0.12 -36.86 -18.90
CA ASP A 248 0.82 -37.86 -18.38
C ASP A 248 0.07 -39.13 -17.94
N PRO A 249 0.27 -40.29 -18.60
CA PRO A 249 -0.35 -41.54 -18.19
C PRO A 249 0.13 -41.98 -16.79
N ALA A 250 1.35 -41.62 -16.40
CA ALA A 250 1.91 -41.96 -15.10
C ALA A 250 1.28 -41.17 -13.95
N ALA A 251 0.63 -40.04 -14.24
CA ALA A 251 -0.04 -39.23 -13.23
C ALA A 251 -1.11 -40.00 -12.44
N ARG A 252 -1.70 -41.05 -13.05
CA ARG A 252 -2.69 -41.92 -12.39
C ARG A 252 -2.09 -42.84 -11.32
N PHE A 253 -0.80 -43.15 -11.41
CA PHE A 253 -0.10 -43.99 -10.43
C PHE A 253 0.40 -43.19 -9.21
N LEU A 254 0.39 -41.86 -9.29
CA LEU A 254 0.78 -41.00 -8.17
C LEU A 254 -0.29 -41.09 -7.06
N THR A 255 0.11 -41.58 -5.89
CA THR A 255 -0.77 -41.75 -4.72
C THR A 255 -1.02 -40.46 -3.95
N LYS A 256 -0.27 -39.40 -4.27
CA LYS A 256 -0.31 -38.09 -3.62
C LYS A 256 -0.39 -37.02 -4.71
N SER A 257 -1.50 -36.29 -4.78
CA SER A 257 -1.54 -35.06 -5.57
C SER A 257 -0.66 -33.99 -4.90
N SER A 258 0.16 -33.32 -5.69
CA SER A 258 1.05 -32.23 -5.26
C SER A 258 0.29 -31.06 -4.63
N ASP A 259 -0.99 -30.90 -4.95
CA ASP A 259 -1.93 -29.92 -4.37
C ASP A 259 -2.19 -30.09 -2.85
N SER A 260 -1.76 -31.21 -2.26
CA SER A 260 -1.92 -31.45 -0.82
C SER A 260 -0.91 -30.71 0.07
N SER A 261 0.04 -29.99 -0.49
CA SER A 261 1.24 -29.51 0.23
C SER A 261 1.09 -28.23 1.06
N SER A 262 0.01 -27.46 0.94
CA SER A 262 -0.38 -26.53 2.01
C SER A 262 -1.86 -26.15 1.89
N LYS A 263 -2.72 -26.81 2.68
CA LYS A 263 -4.09 -26.30 2.85
C LYS A 263 -3.98 -24.95 3.54
N SER A 264 -4.19 -23.88 2.78
CA SER A 264 -4.42 -22.53 3.30
C SER A 264 -5.32 -22.61 4.52
N THR A 265 -4.87 -22.06 5.65
CA THR A 265 -5.66 -21.98 6.88
C THR A 265 -6.93 -21.15 6.73
N LYS A 266 -6.98 -20.30 5.69
CA LYS A 266 -8.16 -19.51 5.35
C LYS A 266 -9.13 -20.38 4.54
N PRO A 267 -10.43 -20.43 4.92
CA PRO A 267 -11.44 -21.11 4.13
C PRO A 267 -11.54 -20.50 2.73
N LYS A 268 -11.83 -21.33 1.74
CA LYS A 268 -12.05 -20.94 0.35
C LYS A 268 -13.54 -21.08 0.01
N TYR A 269 -13.96 -20.38 -1.04
CA TYR A 269 -15.30 -20.51 -1.58
C TYR A 269 -15.49 -21.88 -2.25
N ASN A 270 -16.62 -22.52 -1.98
CA ASN A 270 -16.96 -23.88 -2.46
C ASN A 270 -18.26 -23.91 -3.29
N GLY A 271 -18.77 -22.76 -3.72
CA GLY A 271 -20.02 -22.66 -4.48
C GLY A 271 -19.82 -22.71 -6.01
N PRO A 272 -20.86 -22.37 -6.80
CA PRO A 272 -20.79 -22.34 -8.26
C PRO A 272 -19.67 -21.43 -8.78
N PRO A 273 -19.10 -21.71 -9.96
CA PRO A 273 -17.97 -20.94 -10.48
C PRO A 273 -18.31 -19.44 -10.55
N PRO A 274 -17.50 -18.56 -9.93
CA PRO A 274 -17.74 -17.12 -9.96
C PRO A 274 -17.60 -16.56 -11.38
N PRO A 275 -18.25 -15.44 -11.69
CA PRO A 275 -17.95 -14.70 -12.90
C PRO A 275 -16.45 -14.28 -12.90
N PRO A 276 -15.78 -14.31 -14.06
CA PRO A 276 -14.38 -13.92 -14.14
C PRO A 276 -14.22 -12.43 -13.83
N ASN A 277 -13.09 -12.07 -13.22
CA ASN A 277 -12.70 -10.70 -12.93
C ASN A 277 -11.30 -10.41 -13.48
N ARG A 278 -10.98 -9.14 -13.74
CA ARG A 278 -9.68 -8.72 -14.27
C ARG A 278 -8.47 -9.24 -13.50
N TYR A 279 -8.62 -9.40 -12.18
CA TYR A 279 -7.52 -9.70 -11.26
C TYR A 279 -7.41 -11.18 -10.90
N GLY A 280 -8.29 -12.06 -11.43
CA GLY A 280 -8.32 -13.48 -11.08
C GLY A 280 -8.55 -13.76 -9.59
N ILE A 281 -9.10 -12.80 -8.83
CA ILE A 281 -9.28 -12.93 -7.39
C ILE A 281 -10.50 -13.81 -7.12
N PRO A 282 -10.35 -14.95 -6.42
CA PRO A 282 -11.48 -15.78 -6.07
C PRO A 282 -12.38 -15.07 -5.05
N PRO A 283 -13.70 -15.31 -5.07
CA PRO A 283 -14.61 -14.76 -4.09
C PRO A 283 -14.27 -15.23 -2.68
N GLY A 284 -14.67 -14.44 -1.69
CA GLY A 284 -14.54 -14.83 -0.29
C GLY A 284 -15.36 -16.09 0.02
N PHE A 285 -14.93 -16.86 1.03
CA PHE A 285 -15.56 -18.13 1.40
C PHE A 285 -17.06 -18.05 1.78
N ARG A 286 -17.54 -16.84 2.10
CA ARG A 286 -18.94 -16.56 2.51
C ARG A 286 -19.79 -16.01 1.37
N TRP A 287 -19.23 -15.85 0.18
CA TRP A 287 -20.00 -15.42 -0.97
C TRP A 287 -21.08 -16.46 -1.28
N ASP A 288 -22.28 -16.01 -1.66
CA ASP A 288 -23.45 -16.88 -1.85
C ASP A 288 -23.59 -17.38 -3.30
N GLY A 289 -22.72 -16.93 -4.20
CA GLY A 289 -22.76 -17.27 -5.63
C GLY A 289 -23.70 -16.40 -6.46
N VAL A 290 -24.41 -15.44 -5.86
CA VAL A 290 -25.30 -14.54 -6.60
C VAL A 290 -24.51 -13.34 -7.12
N ASP A 291 -24.50 -13.16 -8.44
CA ASP A 291 -23.91 -11.99 -9.09
C ASP A 291 -24.75 -10.73 -8.83
N ARG A 292 -24.13 -9.75 -8.18
CA ARG A 292 -24.72 -8.44 -7.85
C ARG A 292 -23.97 -7.29 -8.54
N SER A 293 -23.36 -7.56 -9.68
CA SER A 293 -22.56 -6.57 -10.42
C SER A 293 -23.41 -5.65 -11.29
N ASN A 294 -22.84 -4.50 -11.66
CA ASN A 294 -23.36 -3.61 -12.72
C ASN A 294 -22.98 -4.11 -14.13
N GLY A 295 -22.44 -5.33 -14.27
CA GLY A 295 -21.97 -5.87 -15.55
C GLY A 295 -20.73 -5.18 -16.14
N PHE A 296 -20.03 -4.32 -15.40
CA PHE A 296 -18.82 -3.62 -15.86
C PHE A 296 -17.71 -4.59 -16.32
N GLU A 297 -17.38 -5.59 -15.49
CA GLU A 297 -16.35 -6.60 -15.80
C GLU A 297 -16.70 -7.36 -17.09
N LYS A 298 -17.97 -7.75 -17.27
CA LYS A 298 -18.45 -8.41 -18.49
C LYS A 298 -18.25 -7.54 -19.72
N LYS A 299 -18.64 -6.27 -19.65
CA LYS A 299 -18.45 -5.30 -20.76
C LYS A 299 -16.97 -5.09 -21.07
N LEU A 300 -16.12 -5.02 -20.04
CA LEU A 300 -14.68 -4.85 -20.24
C LEU A 300 -14.04 -6.04 -20.95
N PHE A 301 -14.44 -7.27 -20.63
CA PHE A 301 -13.96 -8.44 -21.35
C PHE A 301 -14.45 -8.47 -22.81
N GLN A 302 -15.70 -8.06 -23.04
CA GLN A 302 -16.24 -7.93 -24.40
C GLN A 302 -15.44 -6.92 -25.21
N THR A 303 -15.26 -5.69 -24.70
CA THR A 303 -14.51 -4.65 -25.40
C THR A 303 -13.05 -5.04 -25.65
N GLY A 304 -12.40 -5.69 -24.69
CA GLY A 304 -11.05 -6.21 -24.86
C GLY A 304 -10.95 -7.29 -25.94
N ASN A 305 -11.94 -8.16 -26.05
CA ASN A 305 -12.02 -9.18 -27.11
C ASN A 305 -12.33 -8.56 -28.47
N ASP A 306 -13.25 -7.59 -28.52
CA ASP A 306 -13.61 -6.87 -29.74
C ASP A 306 -12.40 -6.12 -30.31
N GLN A 307 -11.61 -5.45 -29.47
CA GLN A 307 -10.38 -4.79 -29.89
C GLN A 307 -9.35 -5.78 -30.45
N LYS A 308 -9.17 -6.94 -29.80
CA LYS A 308 -8.28 -7.99 -30.30
C LYS A 308 -8.75 -8.55 -31.64
N ARG A 309 -10.06 -8.77 -31.78
CA ARG A 309 -10.70 -9.25 -33.02
C ARG A 309 -10.49 -8.24 -34.15
N LEU A 310 -10.79 -6.97 -33.92
CA LEU A 310 -10.59 -5.89 -34.89
C LEU A 310 -9.12 -5.74 -35.29
N ARG A 311 -8.18 -5.87 -34.35
CA ARG A 311 -6.74 -5.83 -34.67
C ARG A 311 -6.31 -7.00 -35.56
N ALA A 312 -6.82 -8.21 -35.30
CA ALA A 312 -6.54 -9.37 -36.12
C ALA A 312 -7.18 -9.26 -37.51
N GLU A 313 -8.42 -8.79 -37.59
CA GLU A 313 -9.11 -8.47 -38.85
C GLU A 313 -8.31 -7.44 -39.65
N ALA A 314 -7.94 -6.31 -39.03
CA ALA A 314 -7.14 -5.27 -39.68
C ALA A 314 -5.79 -5.79 -40.19
N TYR A 315 -5.12 -6.66 -39.43
CA TYR A 315 -3.89 -7.31 -39.88
C TYR A 315 -4.15 -8.20 -41.11
N ASN A 316 -5.17 -9.06 -41.07
CA ASN A 316 -5.51 -9.93 -42.18
C ASN A 316 -5.87 -9.12 -43.44
N TYR A 317 -6.66 -8.05 -43.32
CA TYR A 317 -6.97 -7.15 -44.43
C TYR A 317 -5.73 -6.46 -44.98
N SER A 318 -4.80 -6.02 -44.12
CA SER A 318 -3.57 -5.36 -44.56
C SER A 318 -2.61 -6.28 -45.31
N VAL A 319 -2.66 -7.58 -45.01
CA VAL A 319 -1.82 -8.60 -45.67
C VAL A 319 -2.45 -9.10 -46.97
N ASP A 320 -3.77 -9.07 -47.09
CA ASP A 320 -4.48 -9.56 -48.28
C ASP A 320 -4.33 -8.65 -49.52
N GLU A 321 -4.05 -7.36 -49.33
CA GLU A 321 -3.81 -6.40 -50.42
C GLU A 321 -2.31 -6.29 -50.82
N MET A 322 -1.42 -7.06 -50.18
CA MET A 322 0.03 -7.07 -50.45
C MET A 322 0.49 -8.35 -51.15
#